data_AF-A0A9Q6ZJQ8-F1
#
_entry.id   AF-A0A9Q6ZJQ8-F1
#
_cell.length_a   1.000
_cell.length_b   1.000
_cell.length_c   1.000
_cell.angle_alpha   90.00
_cell.angle_beta   90.00
_cell.angle_gamma   90.00
#
_symmetry.space_group_name_H-M   'P 1'
#
loop_
_entity.id
_entity.type
_entity.pdbx_description
1 polymer ?
#
loop_
_entity_poly.entity_id
_entity_poly.type
_entity_poly.pdbx_seq_one_letter_code
_entity_poly.pdbx_strand_id
1 'polypeptide(L)'
;MTPTLSLNLNTFHTLLQSCLEKELAQIGQVTFTRDFRIFHTEDAEVAARNGLRIYTEPEAAGEIARFDDEGQYRPLKSAPNLRHGWELRLSSIEELHVAIDFLYPAALGLWLSLLRKRLVGTPLRRTLARQSGMYRITVRTRTNCFTRWIQNLNSLKRFCTDGDYLAAVRMGLEELSRWGITSVLNIASHPAPLPRFPLLSPRVWWFFELMDVRSRIRAEALLGTMAEFLSGHSMENSKVGLAPHSPYTASVALYRFVKFCAEKYIFPVSTHLAETSEELEMFRDGVGSLFEFLQGLGRNMSDCGKKSPVALLLGEKLMPMGALLVHMNYLDEDDWTFMHNHRDFHVVHCPKTHAYFRRKKFHFDRFKQYGITTCLGTDSLASNDSLNLFEEMQLFLHEHPYVSEPEVFKMVTAHPAKAIGQAHRLGKIAPGAYADLIAIPYIGGEADAYAAIISHRHPIAWRMIHGTLPPDQ
;
A
#
# COMPACT_ATOMS: atom_id res chain seq x y z
N MET A 1 9.60 35.97 18.52
CA MET A 1 9.73 36.70 17.25
C MET A 1 10.43 35.80 16.26
N THR A 2 9.68 35.27 15.30
CA THR A 2 10.12 34.45 14.18
C THR A 2 10.86 35.32 13.17
N PRO A 3 12.10 35.01 12.77
CA PRO A 3 12.61 35.52 11.51
C PRO A 3 12.11 34.58 10.41
N THR A 4 11.25 35.12 9.58
CA THR A 4 10.97 34.64 8.23
C THR A 4 12.30 34.51 7.49
N LEU A 5 12.76 33.28 7.26
CA LEU A 5 13.84 33.02 6.32
C LEU A 5 13.26 33.18 4.91
N SER A 6 13.30 34.40 4.39
CA SER A 6 13.36 34.56 2.94
C SER A 6 14.61 33.82 2.45
N LEU A 7 14.42 32.77 1.67
CA LEU A 7 15.48 32.17 0.88
C LEU A 7 16.01 33.29 -0.03
N ASN A 8 17.18 33.82 0.33
CA ASN A 8 17.75 34.99 -0.31
C ASN A 8 18.22 34.57 -1.72
N LEU A 9 17.35 34.73 -2.72
CA LEU A 9 17.52 34.36 -4.14
C LEU A 9 18.89 34.75 -4.70
N ASN A 10 19.41 35.90 -4.26
CA ASN A 10 20.75 36.39 -4.62
C ASN A 10 21.88 35.38 -4.39
N THR A 11 21.76 34.45 -3.42
CA THR A 11 22.84 33.53 -3.09
C THR A 11 23.05 32.45 -4.16
N PHE A 12 21.97 31.93 -4.75
CA PHE A 12 22.08 30.88 -5.77
C PHE A 12 22.61 31.43 -7.08
N HIS A 13 22.20 32.65 -7.44
CA HIS A 13 22.70 33.32 -8.64
C HIS A 13 24.20 33.63 -8.49
N THR A 14 24.66 34.13 -7.34
CA THR A 14 26.10 34.31 -7.08
C THR A 14 26.89 33.00 -7.17
N LEU A 15 26.34 31.89 -6.68
CA LEU A 15 26.97 30.58 -6.80
C LEU A 15 27.12 30.16 -8.27
N LEU A 16 26.03 30.20 -9.03
CA LEU A 16 26.03 29.87 -10.46
C LEU A 16 26.97 30.79 -11.26
N GLN A 17 26.99 32.08 -10.95
CA GLN A 17 27.88 33.05 -11.60
C GLN A 17 29.35 32.70 -11.37
N SER A 18 29.70 32.35 -10.12
CA SER A 18 31.07 31.89 -9.81
C SER A 18 31.42 30.57 -10.51
N CYS A 19 30.47 29.66 -10.69
CA CYS A 19 30.66 28.42 -11.43
C CYS A 19 30.93 28.67 -12.92
N LEU A 20 30.17 29.57 -13.53
CA LEU A 20 30.35 30.00 -14.91
C LEU A 20 31.69 30.69 -15.12
N GLU A 21 32.13 31.54 -14.19
CA GLU A 21 33.45 32.19 -14.23
C GLU A 21 34.60 31.17 -14.13
N LYS A 22 34.45 30.15 -13.28
CA LYS A 22 35.48 29.12 -13.02
C LYS A 22 35.42 27.90 -13.93
N GLU A 23 34.54 27.90 -14.94
CA GLU A 23 34.35 26.77 -15.88
C GLU A 23 33.96 25.45 -15.18
N LEU A 24 33.36 25.57 -13.99
CA LEU A 24 32.80 24.45 -13.21
C LEU A 24 31.31 24.30 -13.52
N ALA A 25 31.01 23.89 -14.76
CA ALA A 25 29.69 24.07 -15.33
C ALA A 25 28.97 22.76 -15.68
N GLN A 26 29.01 21.79 -14.77
CA GLN A 26 28.29 20.52 -14.91
C GLN A 26 27.58 20.14 -13.61
N ILE A 27 26.32 19.71 -13.70
CA ILE A 27 25.55 19.10 -12.61
C ILE A 27 24.92 17.82 -13.13
N GLY A 28 25.28 16.67 -12.55
CA GLY A 28 24.81 15.39 -13.06
C GLY A 28 25.21 15.18 -14.52
N GLN A 29 24.21 15.01 -15.39
CA GLN A 29 24.38 14.77 -16.82
C GLN A 29 24.18 16.03 -17.69
N VAL A 30 24.06 17.22 -17.09
CA VAL A 30 23.93 18.46 -17.86
C VAL A 30 25.16 19.32 -17.71
N THR A 31 25.60 19.86 -18.85
CA THR A 31 26.61 20.90 -18.94
C THR A 31 25.89 22.22 -19.21
N PHE A 32 26.34 23.28 -18.55
CA PHE A 32 25.89 24.65 -18.80
C PHE A 32 27.06 25.57 -19.14
N THR A 33 26.79 26.71 -19.79
CA THR A 33 27.85 27.58 -20.35
C THR A 33 27.64 29.04 -19.98
N ARG A 34 28.68 29.88 -20.18
CA ARG A 34 28.66 31.32 -19.84
C ARG A 34 27.60 32.12 -20.60
N ASP A 35 27.19 31.64 -21.77
CA ASP A 35 26.10 32.18 -22.59
C ASP A 35 24.73 31.55 -22.25
N PHE A 36 24.58 31.02 -21.02
CA PHE A 36 23.34 30.46 -20.48
C PHE A 36 22.71 29.34 -21.33
N ARG A 37 23.55 28.52 -21.96
CA ARG A 37 23.09 27.29 -22.63
C ARG A 37 23.13 26.14 -21.64
N ILE A 38 22.18 25.21 -21.74
CA ILE A 38 22.19 23.93 -21.03
C ILE A 38 21.94 22.81 -22.05
N PHE A 39 22.76 21.76 -22.01
CA PHE A 39 22.58 20.57 -22.85
C PHE A 39 23.11 19.34 -22.10
N HIS A 40 22.75 18.15 -22.60
CA HIS A 40 23.29 16.90 -22.05
C HIS A 40 24.82 16.86 -22.25
N THR A 41 25.60 16.45 -21.25
CA THR A 41 27.06 16.49 -21.32
C THR A 41 27.63 15.69 -22.50
N GLU A 42 26.98 14.61 -22.90
CA GLU A 42 27.37 13.79 -24.05
C GLU A 42 27.01 14.43 -25.42
N ASP A 43 26.16 15.45 -25.44
CA ASP A 43 25.78 16.18 -26.66
C ASP A 43 26.73 17.34 -27.01
N ALA A 44 27.85 17.51 -26.30
CA ALA A 44 28.73 18.69 -26.42
C ALA A 44 29.20 18.98 -27.86
N GLU A 45 29.59 17.94 -28.62
CA GLU A 45 30.00 18.12 -30.03
C GLU A 45 28.84 18.49 -30.96
N VAL A 46 27.64 17.97 -30.69
CA VAL A 46 26.42 18.25 -31.45
C VAL A 46 25.92 19.66 -31.15
N ALA A 47 26.01 20.08 -29.87
CA ALA A 47 25.72 21.45 -29.42
C ALA A 47 26.65 22.47 -30.09
N ALA A 48 27.95 22.16 -30.24
CA ALA A 48 28.92 23.03 -30.88
C ALA A 48 28.61 23.27 -32.38
N ARG A 49 27.91 22.33 -33.03
CA ARG A 49 27.50 22.40 -34.44
C ARG A 49 26.06 22.91 -34.63
N ASN A 50 25.38 23.34 -33.56
CA ASN A 50 23.96 23.75 -33.56
C ASN A 50 22.99 22.66 -34.05
N GLY A 51 23.27 21.38 -33.76
CA GLY A 51 22.47 20.24 -34.21
C GLY A 51 21.35 19.79 -33.26
N LEU A 52 21.18 20.46 -32.11
CA LEU A 52 20.23 20.06 -31.07
C LEU A 52 18.88 20.76 -31.20
N ARG A 53 17.82 20.16 -30.66
CA ARG A 53 16.51 20.80 -30.58
C ARG A 53 16.54 21.93 -29.55
N ILE A 54 16.34 23.15 -30.01
CA ILE A 54 16.42 24.37 -29.18
C ILE A 54 15.11 24.60 -28.43
N TYR A 55 15.24 24.94 -27.15
CA TYR A 55 14.19 25.43 -26.26
C TYR A 55 14.63 26.76 -25.65
N THR A 56 13.74 27.73 -25.56
CA THR A 56 14.04 29.07 -25.03
C THR A 56 13.42 29.32 -23.66
N GLU A 57 12.39 28.56 -23.29
CA GLU A 57 11.70 28.71 -22.00
C GLU A 57 12.34 27.81 -20.93
N PRO A 58 12.67 28.31 -19.73
CA PRO A 58 13.31 27.50 -18.69
C PRO A 58 12.41 26.36 -18.18
N GLU A 59 11.08 26.49 -18.23
CA GLU A 59 10.12 25.44 -17.84
C GLU A 59 10.18 24.20 -18.73
N ALA A 60 10.69 24.32 -19.96
CA ALA A 60 10.88 23.18 -20.86
C ALA A 60 11.85 22.13 -20.26
N ALA A 61 12.74 22.56 -19.35
CA ALA A 61 13.59 21.70 -18.54
C ALA A 61 12.79 20.63 -17.77
N GLY A 62 11.56 20.95 -17.32
CA GLY A 62 10.70 20.03 -16.59
C GLY A 62 10.28 18.83 -17.43
N GLU A 63 9.85 19.08 -18.67
CA GLU A 63 9.47 18.06 -19.65
C GLU A 63 10.69 17.34 -20.23
N ILE A 64 11.82 18.03 -20.39
CA ILE A 64 13.10 17.41 -20.75
C ILE A 64 13.51 16.37 -19.73
N ALA A 65 13.48 16.75 -18.46
CA ALA A 65 13.89 15.86 -17.38
C ALA A 65 12.84 14.77 -17.08
N ARG A 66 11.70 14.74 -17.78
CA ARG A 66 10.59 13.82 -17.53
C ARG A 66 10.78 12.46 -18.20
N PHE A 67 11.56 12.39 -19.28
CA PHE A 67 11.71 11.18 -20.08
C PHE A 67 13.19 10.89 -20.40
N ASP A 68 13.52 9.62 -20.63
CA ASP A 68 14.80 9.18 -21.21
C ASP A 68 14.73 9.13 -22.75
N ASP A 69 15.80 8.64 -23.39
CA ASP A 69 15.89 8.58 -24.85
C ASP A 69 14.85 7.67 -25.49
N GLU A 70 14.46 6.61 -24.79
CA GLU A 70 13.42 5.68 -25.19
C GLU A 70 12.00 6.21 -24.93
N GLY A 71 11.88 7.45 -24.45
CA GLY A 71 10.61 8.09 -24.11
C GLY A 71 9.95 7.51 -22.86
N GLN A 72 10.69 6.75 -22.04
CA GLN A 72 10.20 6.23 -20.76
C GLN A 72 10.29 7.30 -19.68
N TYR A 73 9.32 7.30 -18.78
CA TYR A 73 9.26 8.29 -17.71
C TYR A 73 10.42 8.10 -16.71
N ARG A 74 11.10 9.18 -16.35
CA ARG A 74 12.19 9.24 -15.36
C ARG A 74 11.65 9.60 -13.96
N PRO A 75 11.41 8.61 -13.07
CA PRO A 75 10.87 8.89 -11.73
C PRO A 75 11.90 9.53 -10.81
N LEU A 76 13.20 9.29 -11.06
CA LEU A 76 14.30 9.85 -10.29
C LEU A 76 15.15 10.76 -11.18
N LYS A 77 15.07 12.06 -10.93
CA LYS A 77 15.78 13.09 -11.71
C LYS A 77 17.31 12.92 -11.67
N SER A 78 17.83 12.35 -10.58
CA SER A 78 19.27 12.07 -10.39
C SER A 78 19.75 10.75 -11.00
N ALA A 79 18.87 9.93 -11.58
CA ALA A 79 19.30 8.73 -12.29
C ALA A 79 20.04 9.11 -13.59
N PRO A 80 21.12 8.40 -13.96
CA PRO A 80 21.97 8.74 -15.09
C PRO A 80 21.35 8.27 -16.43
N ASN A 81 20.14 8.74 -16.73
CA ASN A 81 19.35 8.38 -17.90
C ASN A 81 18.58 9.58 -18.48
N LEU A 82 19.08 10.80 -18.32
CA LEU A 82 18.48 11.98 -18.94
C LEU A 82 18.58 11.86 -20.46
N ARG A 83 17.48 12.12 -21.17
CA ARG A 83 17.45 12.09 -22.64
C ARG A 83 18.45 13.07 -23.27
N HIS A 84 18.88 12.78 -24.48
CA HIS A 84 19.77 13.56 -25.34
C HIS A 84 18.99 14.39 -26.37
N GLY A 85 19.71 15.15 -27.20
CA GLY A 85 19.18 15.79 -28.40
C GLY A 85 18.50 17.14 -28.18
N TRP A 86 18.75 17.81 -27.05
CA TRP A 86 18.12 19.07 -26.70
C TRP A 86 19.13 20.11 -26.19
N GLU A 87 18.78 21.38 -26.37
CA GLU A 87 19.54 22.51 -25.85
C GLU A 87 18.56 23.57 -25.34
N LEU A 88 18.73 24.01 -24.09
CA LEU A 88 18.08 25.20 -23.56
C LEU A 88 18.97 26.41 -23.82
N ARG A 89 18.42 27.49 -24.40
CA ARG A 89 19.07 28.79 -24.60
C ARG A 89 18.34 29.84 -23.79
N LEU A 90 18.93 30.23 -22.67
CA LEU A 90 18.28 31.08 -21.69
C LEU A 90 18.84 32.50 -21.77
N SER A 91 18.09 33.48 -21.29
CA SER A 91 18.40 34.90 -21.41
C SER A 91 19.09 35.48 -20.17
N SER A 92 19.00 34.79 -19.02
CA SER A 92 19.55 35.28 -17.76
C SER A 92 19.96 34.16 -16.79
N ILE A 93 20.66 34.56 -15.71
CA ILE A 93 21.06 33.65 -14.63
C ILE A 93 19.86 33.17 -13.78
N GLU A 94 18.80 33.96 -13.70
CA GLU A 94 17.52 33.60 -13.08
C GLU A 94 16.89 32.43 -13.83
N GLU A 95 16.82 32.52 -15.16
CA GLU A 95 16.28 31.45 -15.99
C GLU A 95 17.16 30.20 -15.93
N LEU A 96 18.48 30.36 -15.90
CA LEU A 96 19.42 29.25 -15.69
C LEU A 96 19.15 28.52 -14.37
N HIS A 97 18.94 29.27 -13.28
CA HIS A 97 18.60 28.71 -11.98
C HIS A 97 17.28 27.93 -12.03
N VAL A 98 16.22 28.50 -12.61
CA VAL A 98 14.91 27.84 -12.76
C VAL A 98 15.04 26.53 -13.55
N ALA A 99 15.77 26.55 -14.66
CA ALA A 99 16.00 25.36 -15.48
C ALA A 99 16.77 24.27 -14.72
N ILE A 100 17.81 24.63 -13.95
CA ILE A 100 18.57 23.69 -13.11
C ILE A 100 17.67 23.07 -12.03
N ASP A 101 16.77 23.84 -11.43
CA ASP A 101 15.84 23.32 -10.42
C ASP A 101 14.82 22.34 -11.01
N PHE A 102 14.41 22.50 -12.27
CA PHE A 102 13.58 21.51 -12.97
C PHE A 102 14.34 20.24 -13.35
N LEU A 103 15.62 20.37 -13.72
CA LEU A 103 16.50 19.24 -14.09
C LEU A 103 16.93 18.43 -12.86
N TYR A 104 17.39 19.11 -11.80
CA TYR A 104 17.90 18.54 -10.56
C TYR A 104 17.40 19.31 -9.34
N PRO A 105 16.16 19.06 -8.89
CA PRO A 105 15.56 19.77 -7.77
C PRO A 105 16.45 19.76 -6.52
N ALA A 106 16.59 20.93 -5.89
CA ALA A 106 17.36 21.16 -4.67
C ALA A 106 18.89 20.96 -4.77
N ALA A 107 19.46 20.69 -5.96
CA ALA A 107 20.89 20.48 -6.13
C ALA A 107 21.72 21.71 -5.69
N LEU A 108 21.32 22.92 -6.09
CA LEU A 108 22.01 24.16 -5.70
C LEU A 108 21.88 24.44 -4.20
N GLY A 109 20.71 24.14 -3.61
CA GLY A 109 20.46 24.22 -2.17
C GLY A 109 21.38 23.32 -1.35
N LEU A 110 21.53 22.07 -1.79
CA LEU A 110 22.41 21.09 -1.16
C LEU A 110 23.88 21.46 -1.33
N TRP A 111 24.28 21.91 -2.51
CA TRP A 111 25.66 22.34 -2.78
C TRP A 111 26.05 23.57 -1.96
N LEU A 112 25.18 24.59 -1.91
CA LEU A 112 25.41 25.76 -1.08
C LEU A 112 25.53 25.40 0.41
N SER A 113 24.70 24.47 0.87
CA SER A 113 24.79 23.94 2.24
C SER A 113 26.11 23.23 2.48
N LEU A 114 26.61 22.47 1.51
CA LEU A 114 27.93 21.81 1.56
C LEU A 114 29.06 22.84 1.64
N LEU A 115 29.07 23.84 0.75
CA LEU A 115 30.09 24.89 0.70
C LEU A 115 30.15 25.70 2.01
N ARG A 116 28.99 25.97 2.61
CA ARG A 116 28.89 26.66 3.91
C ARG A 116 29.25 25.77 5.09
N LYS A 117 29.64 24.51 4.86
CA LYS A 117 29.83 23.47 5.90
C LYS A 117 28.61 23.33 6.82
N ARG A 118 27.42 23.61 6.28
CA ARG A 118 26.11 23.48 6.95
C ARG A 118 25.36 22.23 6.53
N LEU A 119 25.90 21.47 5.58
CA LEU A 119 25.34 20.17 5.19
C LEU A 119 25.55 19.19 6.35
N VAL A 120 24.53 19.06 7.18
CA VAL A 120 24.52 18.07 8.25
C VAL A 120 24.00 16.78 7.64
N GLY A 121 24.92 15.87 7.34
CA GLY A 121 24.57 14.48 7.07
C GLY A 121 23.77 13.95 8.26
N THR A 122 22.50 13.61 8.04
CA THR A 122 21.71 12.98 9.09
C THR A 122 22.03 11.49 9.03
N PRO A 123 22.62 10.89 10.09
CA PRO A 123 22.88 9.45 10.11
C PRO A 123 21.60 8.71 9.76
N LEU A 124 21.67 7.66 8.94
CA LEU A 124 20.48 6.92 8.49
C LEU A 124 19.56 6.58 9.66
N ARG A 125 20.11 6.09 10.77
CA ARG A 125 19.37 5.79 12.01
C ARG A 125 18.69 7.03 12.64
N ARG A 126 19.26 8.22 12.51
CA ARG A 126 18.69 9.50 13.00
C ARG A 126 17.68 10.10 12.02
N THR A 127 17.83 9.85 10.71
CA THR A 127 16.81 10.14 9.69
C THR A 127 15.60 9.25 9.94
N LEU A 128 15.83 7.95 10.15
CA LEU A 128 14.83 6.96 10.52
C LEU A 128 14.20 7.25 11.90
N ALA A 129 14.96 7.77 12.87
CA ALA A 129 14.43 8.16 14.19
C ALA A 129 13.69 9.50 14.18
N ARG A 130 13.95 10.40 13.21
CA ARG A 130 13.07 11.55 12.93
C ARG A 130 11.83 11.12 12.14
N GLN A 131 11.93 10.02 11.42
CA GLN A 131 10.83 9.33 10.73
C GLN A 131 10.16 8.24 11.57
N SER A 132 10.48 8.07 12.85
CA SER A 132 9.70 7.18 13.74
C SER A 132 8.28 7.71 13.97
N GLY A 133 7.95 8.87 13.41
CA GLY A 133 6.61 9.39 13.20
C GLY A 133 6.02 9.16 11.80
N MET A 134 6.54 8.27 10.95
CA MET A 134 6.01 8.09 9.58
C MET A 134 4.55 7.59 9.58
N TYR A 135 4.14 6.84 10.62
CA TYR A 135 2.74 6.49 10.90
C TYR A 135 2.02 7.46 11.86
N ARG A 136 2.71 8.46 12.43
CA ARG A 136 2.05 9.60 13.08
C ARG A 136 1.65 10.70 12.08
N ILE A 137 2.16 10.65 10.85
CA ILE A 137 1.78 11.54 9.76
C ILE A 137 0.53 11.03 9.01
N THR A 138 0.13 9.76 9.14
CA THR A 138 -1.21 9.30 8.70
C THR A 138 -2.35 9.84 9.58
N VAL A 139 -2.04 10.37 10.78
CA VAL A 139 -2.98 11.21 11.55
C VAL A 139 -3.22 12.56 10.85
N ARG A 140 -2.31 13.03 9.99
CA ARG A 140 -2.44 14.25 9.17
C ARG A 140 -2.99 14.03 7.75
N THR A 141 -3.13 12.79 7.28
CA THR A 141 -3.88 12.47 6.06
C THR A 141 -5.35 12.17 6.33
N ARG A 142 -5.95 12.82 7.33
CA ARG A 142 -7.41 12.89 7.45
C ARG A 142 -7.95 13.76 6.31
N THR A 143 -7.99 13.18 5.12
CA THR A 143 -8.74 13.72 3.99
C THR A 143 -10.05 12.96 3.93
N ASN A 144 -11.19 13.66 3.90
CA ASN A 144 -12.49 13.02 3.71
C ASN A 144 -12.65 12.34 2.33
N CYS A 145 -11.65 12.49 1.44
CA CYS A 145 -11.64 11.91 0.10
C CYS A 145 -10.66 10.73 0.06
N PHE A 146 -11.17 9.55 -0.30
CA PHE A 146 -10.39 8.32 -0.40
C PHE A 146 -9.36 8.38 -1.52
N THR A 147 -9.74 8.93 -2.68
CA THR A 147 -8.83 9.10 -3.84
C THR A 147 -7.57 9.88 -3.45
N ARG A 148 -7.72 10.96 -2.67
CA ARG A 148 -6.58 11.75 -2.18
C ARG A 148 -5.74 10.98 -1.16
N TRP A 149 -6.38 10.19 -0.30
CA TRP A 149 -5.67 9.32 0.64
C TRP A 149 -4.81 8.28 -0.10
N ILE A 150 -5.33 7.62 -1.14
CA ILE A 150 -4.56 6.70 -2.00
C ILE A 150 -3.39 7.42 -2.69
N GLN A 151 -3.63 8.61 -3.26
CA GLN A 151 -2.57 9.38 -3.90
C GLN A 151 -1.42 9.69 -2.93
N ASN A 152 -1.75 10.10 -1.71
CA ASN A 152 -0.77 10.35 -0.66
C ASN A 152 -0.02 9.06 -0.27
N LEU A 153 -0.73 7.96 -0.06
CA LEU A 153 -0.12 6.67 0.28
C LEU A 153 0.84 6.19 -0.81
N ASN A 154 0.42 6.27 -2.08
CA ASN A 154 1.25 5.91 -3.22
C ASN A 154 2.48 6.81 -3.33
N SER A 155 2.36 8.11 -3.01
CA SER A 155 3.50 9.02 -3.00
C SER A 155 4.54 8.63 -1.95
N LEU A 156 4.10 8.17 -0.77
CA LEU A 156 4.97 7.72 0.31
C LEU A 156 5.66 6.40 -0.03
N LYS A 157 4.91 5.43 -0.58
CA LYS A 157 5.44 4.09 -0.93
C LYS A 157 6.57 4.13 -1.97
N ARG A 158 6.61 5.15 -2.84
CA ARG A 158 7.65 5.29 -3.89
C ARG A 158 9.08 5.44 -3.37
N PHE A 159 9.24 5.84 -2.10
CA PHE A 159 10.55 6.06 -1.50
C PHE A 159 10.98 4.91 -0.59
N CYS A 160 10.15 3.87 -0.43
CA CYS A 160 10.47 2.70 0.37
C CYS A 160 11.41 1.77 -0.39
N THR A 161 12.49 1.35 0.26
CA THR A 161 13.38 0.30 -0.24
C THR A 161 12.87 -1.08 0.17
N ASP A 162 13.39 -2.16 -0.43
CA ASP A 162 13.13 -3.54 0.02
C ASP A 162 13.47 -3.73 1.51
N GLY A 163 14.53 -3.06 1.99
CA GLY A 163 14.91 -3.07 3.40
C GLY A 163 13.87 -2.43 4.32
N ASP A 164 13.24 -1.34 3.87
CA ASP A 164 12.16 -0.68 4.62
C ASP A 164 10.91 -1.54 4.64
N TYR A 165 10.59 -2.21 3.53
CA TYR A 165 9.47 -3.13 3.44
C TYR A 165 9.65 -4.32 4.39
N LEU A 166 10.83 -4.95 4.38
CA LEU A 166 11.16 -6.04 5.31
C LEU A 166 11.13 -5.57 6.77
N ALA A 167 11.64 -4.37 7.07
CA ALA A 167 11.56 -3.82 8.42
C ALA A 167 10.09 -3.59 8.85
N ALA A 168 9.24 -3.06 7.96
CA ALA A 168 7.83 -2.83 8.23
C ALA A 168 7.06 -4.14 8.50
N VAL A 169 7.29 -5.17 7.68
CA VAL A 169 6.69 -6.50 7.89
C VAL A 169 7.11 -7.06 9.25
N ARG A 170 8.40 -6.98 9.61
CA ARG A 170 8.89 -7.44 10.91
C ARG A 170 8.19 -6.73 12.07
N MET A 171 8.13 -5.40 12.03
CA MET A 171 7.48 -4.60 13.08
C MET A 171 5.99 -4.93 13.19
N GLY A 172 5.29 -5.13 12.06
CA GLY A 172 3.89 -5.53 12.05
C GLY A 172 3.67 -6.91 12.68
N LEU A 173 4.51 -7.89 12.35
CA LEU A 173 4.46 -9.23 12.95
C LEU A 173 4.76 -9.22 14.46
N GLU A 174 5.71 -8.37 14.90
CA GLU A 174 6.00 -8.14 16.32
C GLU A 174 4.81 -7.50 17.05
N GLU A 175 4.11 -6.55 16.42
CA GLU A 175 2.92 -5.93 17.00
C GLU A 175 1.74 -6.91 17.09
N LEU A 176 1.47 -7.66 16.02
CA LEU A 176 0.47 -8.73 16.00
C LEU A 176 0.75 -9.75 17.12
N SER A 177 2.02 -10.13 17.25
CA SER A 177 2.49 -11.02 18.30
C SER A 177 2.19 -10.52 19.70
N ARG A 178 2.44 -9.24 19.94
CA ARG A 178 2.21 -8.57 21.23
C ARG A 178 0.74 -8.62 21.65
N TRP A 179 -0.18 -8.60 20.70
CA TRP A 179 -1.62 -8.68 20.95
C TRP A 179 -2.19 -10.11 20.87
N GLY A 180 -1.32 -11.12 20.82
CA GLY A 180 -1.75 -12.53 20.83
C GLY A 180 -2.32 -13.03 19.51
N ILE A 181 -2.10 -12.32 18.41
CA ILE A 181 -2.43 -12.86 17.09
C ILE A 181 -1.49 -14.03 16.83
N THR A 182 -2.06 -15.20 16.55
CA THR A 182 -1.31 -16.44 16.25
C THR A 182 -1.27 -16.74 14.75
N SER A 183 -2.19 -16.18 13.98
CA SER A 183 -2.32 -16.36 12.53
C SER A 183 -2.74 -15.04 11.86
N VAL A 184 -2.09 -14.67 10.75
CA VAL A 184 -2.40 -13.47 9.98
C VAL A 184 -2.54 -13.77 8.48
N LEU A 185 -3.52 -13.12 7.86
CA LEU A 185 -3.73 -13.10 6.41
C LEU A 185 -3.11 -11.80 5.90
N ASN A 186 -1.83 -11.84 5.52
CA ASN A 186 -1.06 -10.66 5.16
C ASN A 186 -1.13 -10.39 3.67
N ILE A 187 -1.63 -9.22 3.27
CA ILE A 187 -1.56 -8.74 1.88
C ILE A 187 -0.12 -8.28 1.58
N ALA A 188 0.53 -8.91 0.61
CA ALA A 188 1.92 -8.67 0.24
C ALA A 188 2.01 -7.97 -1.12
N SER A 189 2.19 -6.65 -1.10
CA SER A 189 2.40 -5.82 -2.31
C SER A 189 3.75 -6.07 -2.98
N HIS A 190 4.76 -6.49 -2.21
CA HIS A 190 6.11 -6.76 -2.70
C HIS A 190 6.58 -8.13 -2.18
N PRO A 191 6.22 -9.22 -2.87
CA PRO A 191 6.47 -10.58 -2.36
C PRO A 191 7.92 -11.07 -2.58
N ALA A 192 8.66 -10.49 -3.52
CA ALA A 192 10.02 -10.89 -3.88
C ALA A 192 11.04 -10.92 -2.72
N PRO A 193 11.05 -9.96 -1.76
CA PRO A 193 12.01 -10.00 -0.64
C PRO A 193 11.61 -10.93 0.51
N LEU A 194 10.41 -11.51 0.52
CA LEU A 194 9.91 -12.37 1.60
C LEU A 194 10.66 -13.70 1.87
N PRO A 195 11.39 -14.35 0.92
CA PRO A 195 12.20 -15.56 1.12
C PRO A 195 13.24 -15.57 2.23
N ARG A 196 13.44 -14.46 2.94
CA ARG A 196 14.51 -14.30 3.93
C ARG A 196 14.00 -14.08 5.35
N PHE A 197 12.71 -14.23 5.61
CA PHE A 197 12.20 -14.13 6.97
C PHE A 197 12.46 -15.43 7.74
N PRO A 198 13.30 -15.42 8.80
CA PRO A 198 13.28 -16.51 9.78
C PRO A 198 11.85 -16.59 10.33
N LEU A 199 11.38 -17.78 10.66
CA LEU A 199 10.00 -18.08 11.07
C LEU A 199 9.58 -17.25 12.30
N LEU A 200 9.17 -16.00 12.05
CA LEU A 200 8.64 -15.08 13.04
C LEU A 200 7.17 -15.45 13.24
N SER A 201 6.90 -16.16 14.32
CA SER A 201 5.58 -16.20 14.96
C SER A 201 4.93 -14.81 14.91
N PRO A 202 3.72 -14.60 14.33
CA PRO A 202 2.66 -15.56 14.01
C PRO A 202 2.79 -16.34 12.70
N ARG A 203 1.92 -17.36 12.52
CA ARG A 203 1.70 -18.04 11.25
C ARG A 203 1.19 -17.06 10.18
N VAL A 204 1.74 -17.10 8.97
CA VAL A 204 1.40 -16.14 7.92
C VAL A 204 0.82 -16.83 6.68
N TRP A 205 -0.35 -16.37 6.24
CA TRP A 205 -0.78 -16.51 4.84
C TRP A 205 -0.33 -15.29 4.07
N TRP A 206 0.58 -15.50 3.13
CA TRP A 206 1.07 -14.48 2.22
C TRP A 206 0.12 -14.40 1.03
N PHE A 207 -0.78 -13.41 1.05
CA PHE A 207 -1.67 -13.09 -0.05
C PHE A 207 -0.93 -12.20 -1.04
N PHE A 208 -0.59 -12.72 -2.21
CA PHE A 208 0.13 -11.98 -3.24
C PHE A 208 -0.80 -10.92 -3.83
N GLU A 209 -0.48 -9.65 -3.63
CA GLU A 209 -1.29 -8.56 -4.14
C GLU A 209 -1.04 -8.37 -5.65
N LEU A 210 -2.12 -8.29 -6.43
CA LEU A 210 -2.08 -8.25 -7.88
C LEU A 210 -2.86 -7.05 -8.41
N MET A 211 -2.19 -6.27 -9.28
CA MET A 211 -2.73 -5.06 -9.90
C MET A 211 -2.21 -4.94 -11.33
N ASP A 212 -3.04 -4.49 -12.27
CA ASP A 212 -2.69 -4.37 -13.69
C ASP A 212 -3.26 -3.08 -14.33
N VAL A 213 -3.12 -1.96 -13.62
CA VAL A 213 -3.65 -0.64 -14.02
C VAL A 213 -3.13 -0.18 -15.39
N ARG A 214 -1.82 -0.33 -15.67
CA ARG A 214 -1.17 0.16 -16.90
C ARG A 214 -0.76 -0.94 -17.88
N SER A 215 -0.39 -2.10 -17.36
CA SER A 215 0.12 -3.22 -18.11
C SER A 215 -0.54 -4.49 -17.60
N ARG A 216 -0.98 -5.35 -18.51
CA ARG A 216 -1.52 -6.66 -18.15
C ARG A 216 -0.42 -7.47 -17.47
N ILE A 217 -0.66 -7.93 -16.24
CA ILE A 217 0.17 -8.96 -15.63
C ILE A 217 0.11 -10.18 -16.56
N ARG A 218 1.27 -10.64 -17.03
CA ARG A 218 1.37 -11.91 -17.75
C ARG A 218 1.29 -13.05 -16.76
N ALA A 219 0.42 -14.02 -17.05
CA ALA A 219 0.16 -15.18 -16.21
C ALA A 219 1.45 -15.92 -15.80
N GLU A 220 2.39 -16.00 -16.74
CA GLU A 220 3.68 -16.67 -16.60
C GLU A 220 4.58 -15.98 -15.57
N ALA A 221 4.55 -14.65 -15.51
CA ALA A 221 5.32 -13.89 -14.53
C ALA A 221 4.82 -14.12 -13.11
N LEU A 222 3.49 -14.14 -12.92
CA LEU A 222 2.91 -14.44 -11.61
C LEU A 222 3.26 -15.87 -11.16
N LEU A 223 3.05 -16.86 -12.03
CA LEU A 223 3.36 -18.26 -11.73
C LEU A 223 4.86 -18.45 -11.44
N GLY A 224 5.74 -17.74 -12.15
CA GLY A 224 7.18 -17.71 -11.88
C GLY A 224 7.50 -17.21 -10.48
N THR A 225 6.99 -16.03 -10.10
CA THR A 225 7.22 -15.45 -8.76
C THR A 225 6.65 -16.34 -7.64
N MET A 226 5.48 -16.93 -7.85
CA MET A 226 4.89 -17.86 -6.89
C MET A 226 5.71 -19.13 -6.76
N ALA A 227 6.18 -19.71 -7.87
CA ALA A 227 7.00 -20.91 -7.86
C ALA A 227 8.36 -20.64 -7.17
N GLU A 228 9.00 -19.51 -7.43
CA GLU A 228 10.22 -19.08 -6.73
C GLU A 228 9.98 -18.93 -5.22
N PHE A 229 8.89 -18.25 -4.83
CA PHE A 229 8.53 -18.10 -3.43
C PHE A 229 8.29 -19.45 -2.74
N LEU A 230 7.49 -20.33 -3.35
CA LEU A 230 7.18 -21.65 -2.80
C LEU A 230 8.42 -22.54 -2.71
N SER A 231 9.35 -22.43 -3.66
CA SER A 231 10.61 -23.20 -3.67
C SER A 231 11.59 -22.74 -2.59
N GLY A 232 11.50 -21.49 -2.14
CA GLY A 232 12.40 -20.88 -1.15
C GLY A 232 11.95 -20.97 0.31
N HIS A 233 10.76 -21.50 0.62
CA HIS A 233 10.20 -21.48 1.97
C HIS A 233 9.76 -22.85 2.49
N SER A 234 9.95 -23.08 3.79
CA SER A 234 9.23 -24.15 4.49
C SER A 234 7.74 -23.82 4.54
N MET A 235 6.92 -24.67 3.92
CA MET A 235 5.46 -24.60 3.89
C MET A 235 4.79 -24.94 5.24
N GLU A 236 5.57 -25.28 6.27
CA GLU A 236 5.04 -25.63 7.58
C GLU A 236 4.35 -24.44 8.27
N ASN A 237 4.93 -23.24 8.18
CA ASN A 237 4.45 -22.04 8.87
C ASN A 237 4.01 -20.90 7.93
N SER A 238 4.30 -21.02 6.63
CA SER A 238 3.88 -20.07 5.60
C SER A 238 2.93 -20.73 4.63
N LYS A 239 1.80 -20.06 4.37
CA LYS A 239 0.83 -20.44 3.33
C LYS A 239 0.71 -19.33 2.32
N VAL A 240 0.15 -19.65 1.15
CA VAL A 240 0.00 -18.70 0.03
C VAL A 240 -1.48 -18.49 -0.26
N GLY A 241 -1.85 -17.25 -0.55
CA GLY A 241 -3.14 -16.84 -1.09
C GLY A 241 -2.95 -15.85 -2.24
N LEU A 242 -4.03 -15.52 -2.94
CA LEU A 242 -4.02 -14.53 -4.03
C LEU A 242 -4.89 -13.34 -3.67
N ALA A 243 -4.42 -12.14 -3.94
CA ALA A 243 -5.15 -10.90 -3.67
C ALA A 243 -5.18 -9.97 -4.89
N PRO A 244 -6.09 -10.18 -5.87
CA PRO A 244 -6.41 -9.12 -6.82
C PRO A 244 -6.91 -7.92 -6.00
N HIS A 245 -6.16 -6.81 -6.04
CA HIS A 245 -6.26 -5.77 -5.00
C HIS A 245 -7.68 -5.24 -4.82
N SER A 246 -8.30 -4.75 -5.91
CA SER A 246 -9.66 -4.23 -5.95
C SER A 246 -10.12 -4.14 -7.41
N PRO A 247 -11.43 -4.08 -7.72
CA PRO A 247 -11.90 -3.99 -9.12
C PRO A 247 -11.37 -2.74 -9.84
N TYR A 248 -11.09 -1.67 -9.11
CA TYR A 248 -10.56 -0.43 -9.69
C TYR A 248 -9.06 -0.51 -10.02
N THR A 249 -8.29 -1.49 -9.54
CA THR A 249 -6.88 -1.68 -9.92
C THR A 249 -6.54 -3.03 -10.56
N ALA A 250 -7.44 -4.00 -10.47
CA ALA A 250 -7.30 -5.32 -11.07
C ALA A 250 -8.37 -5.49 -12.15
N SER A 251 -7.95 -5.78 -13.37
CA SER A 251 -8.81 -5.93 -14.53
C SER A 251 -9.62 -7.23 -14.46
N VAL A 252 -10.73 -7.27 -15.21
CA VAL A 252 -11.53 -8.49 -15.40
C VAL A 252 -10.66 -9.67 -15.86
N ALA A 253 -9.65 -9.43 -16.72
CA ALA A 253 -8.75 -10.47 -17.18
C ALA A 253 -7.89 -11.03 -16.03
N LEU A 254 -7.39 -10.15 -15.14
CA LEU A 254 -6.64 -10.55 -13.96
C LEU A 254 -7.50 -11.33 -12.97
N TYR A 255 -8.75 -10.92 -12.71
CA TYR A 255 -9.66 -11.70 -11.87
C TYR A 255 -9.93 -13.10 -12.44
N ARG A 256 -10.19 -13.21 -13.75
CA ARG A 256 -10.36 -14.52 -14.39
C ARG A 256 -9.14 -15.41 -14.22
N PHE A 257 -7.95 -14.82 -14.35
CA PHE A 257 -6.70 -15.54 -14.16
C PHE A 257 -6.49 -15.98 -12.70
N VAL A 258 -6.71 -15.07 -11.73
CA VAL A 258 -6.65 -15.39 -10.30
C VAL A 258 -7.63 -16.50 -9.95
N LYS A 259 -8.87 -16.42 -10.42
CA LYS A 259 -9.89 -17.44 -10.18
C LYS A 259 -9.43 -18.81 -10.70
N PHE A 260 -8.93 -18.87 -11.93
CA PHE A 260 -8.39 -20.10 -12.51
C PHE A 260 -7.25 -20.68 -11.65
N CYS A 261 -6.29 -19.85 -11.23
CA CYS A 261 -5.20 -20.29 -10.35
C CYS A 261 -5.70 -20.76 -8.98
N ALA A 262 -6.62 -20.00 -8.37
CA ALA A 262 -7.18 -20.32 -7.07
C ALA A 262 -7.91 -21.67 -7.07
N GLU A 263 -8.72 -21.93 -8.09
CA GLU A 263 -9.44 -23.21 -8.24
C GLU A 263 -8.47 -24.36 -8.53
N LYS A 264 -7.46 -24.14 -9.38
CA LYS A 264 -6.48 -25.18 -9.75
C LYS A 264 -5.56 -25.58 -8.59
N TYR A 265 -5.12 -24.61 -7.80
CA TYR A 265 -4.12 -24.81 -6.74
C TYR A 265 -4.71 -24.72 -5.33
N ILE A 266 -6.03 -24.54 -5.21
CA ILE A 266 -6.76 -24.45 -3.95
C ILE A 266 -6.21 -23.31 -3.08
N PHE A 267 -5.95 -22.15 -3.70
CA PHE A 267 -5.50 -20.97 -2.97
C PHE A 267 -6.70 -20.16 -2.46
N PRO A 268 -6.67 -19.69 -1.21
CA PRO A 268 -7.63 -18.71 -0.74
C PRO A 268 -7.44 -17.40 -1.51
N VAL A 269 -8.54 -16.69 -1.76
CA VAL A 269 -8.55 -15.40 -2.46
C VAL A 269 -9.16 -14.33 -1.59
N SER A 270 -8.54 -13.15 -1.56
CA SER A 270 -9.04 -11.96 -0.88
C SER A 270 -9.08 -10.77 -1.84
N THR A 271 -10.05 -9.88 -1.72
CA THR A 271 -10.09 -8.64 -2.50
C THR A 271 -10.78 -7.53 -1.73
N HIS A 272 -10.32 -6.28 -1.88
CA HIS A 272 -11.06 -5.12 -1.41
C HIS A 272 -12.22 -4.87 -2.36
N LEU A 273 -13.44 -4.81 -1.82
CA LEU A 273 -14.65 -4.69 -2.63
C LEU A 273 -15.68 -3.80 -1.95
N ALA A 274 -16.25 -2.88 -2.72
CA ALA A 274 -17.29 -1.96 -2.25
C ALA A 274 -16.85 -1.21 -0.98
N GLU A 275 -15.57 -0.82 -0.92
CA GLU A 275 -14.99 -0.15 0.24
C GLU A 275 -15.48 1.30 0.34
N THR A 276 -15.68 1.95 -0.81
CA THR A 276 -15.86 3.40 -0.91
C THR A 276 -17.01 3.83 -1.80
N SER A 277 -17.57 5.01 -1.52
CA SER A 277 -18.55 5.65 -2.40
C SER A 277 -17.97 5.98 -3.77
N GLU A 278 -16.70 6.37 -3.83
CA GLU A 278 -15.99 6.72 -5.06
C GLU A 278 -15.78 5.50 -5.96
N GLU A 279 -15.57 4.31 -5.37
CA GLU A 279 -15.56 3.03 -6.10
C GLU A 279 -16.95 2.72 -6.67
N LEU A 280 -18.00 2.84 -5.87
CA LEU A 280 -19.38 2.61 -6.33
C LEU A 280 -19.75 3.57 -7.47
N GLU A 281 -19.46 4.86 -7.32
CA GLU A 281 -19.71 5.91 -8.34
C GLU A 281 -18.95 5.62 -9.63
N MET A 282 -17.67 5.25 -9.54
CA MET A 282 -16.85 4.90 -10.70
C MET A 282 -17.46 3.74 -11.51
N PHE A 283 -17.88 2.66 -10.84
CA PHE A 283 -18.39 1.48 -11.55
C PHE A 283 -19.84 1.62 -12.00
N ARG A 284 -20.70 2.22 -11.18
CA ARG A 284 -22.11 2.40 -11.50
C ARG A 284 -22.32 3.50 -12.53
N ASP A 285 -21.69 4.65 -12.32
CA ASP A 285 -22.00 5.89 -13.04
C ASP A 285 -20.90 6.29 -14.03
N GLY A 286 -19.69 5.73 -13.91
CA GLY A 286 -18.60 5.98 -14.86
C GLY A 286 -18.01 7.39 -14.69
N VAL A 287 -18.12 7.95 -13.50
CA VAL A 287 -17.69 9.32 -13.16
C VAL A 287 -17.03 9.34 -11.78
N GLY A 288 -16.62 10.53 -11.33
CA GLY A 288 -16.11 10.75 -9.99
C GLY A 288 -14.59 10.78 -9.91
N SER A 289 -14.07 11.20 -8.76
CA SER A 289 -12.64 11.48 -8.57
C SER A 289 -11.75 10.24 -8.78
N LEU A 290 -12.24 9.06 -8.41
CA LEU A 290 -11.51 7.80 -8.59
C LEU A 290 -11.45 7.39 -10.07
N PHE A 291 -12.55 7.61 -10.81
CA PHE A 291 -12.61 7.40 -12.25
C PHE A 291 -11.58 8.27 -12.98
N GLU A 292 -11.60 9.58 -12.74
CA GLU A 292 -10.68 10.55 -13.36
C GLU A 292 -9.23 10.23 -13.02
N PHE A 293 -8.94 9.91 -11.75
CA PHE A 293 -7.61 9.55 -11.31
C PHE A 293 -7.07 8.31 -12.03
N LEU A 294 -7.84 7.22 -12.10
CA LEU A 294 -7.40 5.98 -12.70
C LEU A 294 -7.35 6.04 -14.22
N GLN A 295 -8.27 6.78 -14.85
CA GLN A 295 -8.19 7.12 -16.27
C GLN A 295 -6.88 7.87 -16.56
N GLY A 296 -6.54 8.88 -15.75
CA GLY A 296 -5.27 9.61 -15.86
C GLY A 296 -4.03 8.74 -15.64
N LEU A 297 -4.15 7.61 -14.94
CA LEU A 297 -3.09 6.63 -14.81
C LEU A 297 -2.99 5.65 -15.98
N GLY A 298 -3.94 5.66 -16.93
CA GLY A 298 -3.99 4.78 -18.10
C GLY A 298 -4.84 3.51 -17.93
N ARG A 299 -5.68 3.43 -16.90
CA ARG A 299 -6.60 2.29 -16.71
C ARG A 299 -7.61 2.23 -17.87
N ASN A 300 -7.87 1.02 -18.37
CA ASN A 300 -9.00 0.80 -19.27
C ASN A 300 -10.32 0.95 -18.50
N MET A 301 -11.14 1.93 -18.86
CA MET A 301 -12.41 2.25 -18.17
C MET A 301 -13.66 1.59 -18.80
N SER A 302 -13.48 0.65 -19.72
CA SER A 302 -14.60 0.01 -20.45
C SER A 302 -15.53 -0.85 -19.58
N ASP A 303 -15.12 -1.16 -18.35
CA ASP A 303 -15.90 -1.86 -17.34
C ASP A 303 -16.61 -0.93 -16.34
N CYS A 304 -16.45 0.40 -16.47
CA CYS A 304 -17.10 1.41 -15.64
C CYS A 304 -18.41 1.93 -16.26
N GLY A 305 -19.26 2.56 -15.44
CA GLY A 305 -20.53 3.19 -15.84
C GLY A 305 -21.64 2.21 -16.22
N LYS A 306 -21.66 1.01 -15.64
CA LYS A 306 -22.56 -0.07 -16.07
C LYS A 306 -23.30 -0.78 -14.94
N LYS A 307 -22.63 -0.97 -13.80
CA LYS A 307 -23.08 -1.81 -12.68
C LYS A 307 -22.22 -1.52 -11.46
N SER A 308 -22.66 -1.90 -10.27
CA SER A 308 -21.85 -1.81 -9.06
C SER A 308 -20.57 -2.67 -9.16
N PRO A 309 -19.54 -2.41 -8.33
CA PRO A 309 -18.35 -3.25 -8.28
C PRO A 309 -18.67 -4.70 -7.83
N VAL A 310 -19.66 -4.89 -6.96
CA VAL A 310 -20.11 -6.22 -6.52
C VAL A 310 -20.78 -6.98 -7.65
N ALA A 311 -21.68 -6.33 -8.41
CA ALA A 311 -22.31 -6.93 -9.57
C ALA A 311 -21.30 -7.24 -10.69
N LEU A 312 -20.23 -6.45 -10.84
CA LEU A 312 -19.12 -6.76 -11.73
C LEU A 312 -18.43 -8.06 -11.32
N LEU A 313 -17.96 -8.17 -10.07
CA LEU A 313 -17.18 -9.33 -9.65
C LEU A 313 -18.02 -10.59 -9.45
N LEU A 314 -19.17 -10.48 -8.79
CA LEU A 314 -20.01 -11.63 -8.45
C LEU A 314 -20.98 -11.98 -9.56
N GLY A 315 -21.62 -10.99 -10.18
CA GLY A 315 -22.56 -11.21 -11.28
C GLY A 315 -21.90 -11.83 -12.52
N GLU A 316 -20.64 -11.48 -12.80
CA GLU A 316 -19.86 -12.10 -13.87
C GLU A 316 -19.04 -13.33 -13.43
N LYS A 317 -19.25 -13.78 -12.17
CA LYS A 317 -18.60 -14.97 -11.59
C LYS A 317 -17.06 -14.91 -11.67
N LEU A 318 -16.49 -13.73 -11.44
CA LEU A 318 -15.05 -13.47 -11.52
C LEU A 318 -14.29 -13.90 -10.25
N MET A 319 -15.00 -14.16 -9.15
CA MET A 319 -14.42 -14.63 -7.89
C MET A 319 -14.58 -16.15 -7.75
N PRO A 320 -13.58 -16.85 -7.16
CA PRO A 320 -13.77 -18.23 -6.74
C PRO A 320 -14.66 -18.32 -5.50
N MET A 321 -15.42 -19.41 -5.38
CA MET A 321 -16.25 -19.66 -4.21
C MET A 321 -15.39 -19.72 -2.93
N GLY A 322 -15.89 -19.18 -1.82
CA GLY A 322 -15.12 -19.11 -0.57
C GLY A 322 -14.20 -17.88 -0.44
N ALA A 323 -14.16 -16.99 -1.43
CA ALA A 323 -13.31 -15.80 -1.36
C ALA A 323 -13.70 -14.84 -0.21
N LEU A 324 -12.68 -14.16 0.32
CA LEU A 324 -12.81 -13.09 1.30
C LEU A 324 -13.05 -11.76 0.58
N LEU A 325 -14.16 -11.11 0.90
CA LEU A 325 -14.54 -9.78 0.41
C LEU A 325 -14.29 -8.78 1.53
N VAL A 326 -13.24 -7.97 1.40
CA VAL A 326 -12.81 -7.02 2.42
C VAL A 326 -13.58 -5.72 2.29
N HIS A 327 -14.01 -5.18 3.44
CA HIS A 327 -14.83 -3.99 3.63
C HIS A 327 -16.32 -4.17 3.37
N MET A 328 -16.77 -4.25 2.12
CA MET A 328 -18.20 -4.40 1.77
C MET A 328 -19.09 -3.33 2.44
N ASN A 329 -18.72 -2.06 2.27
CA ASN A 329 -19.36 -0.91 2.93
C ASN A 329 -20.48 -0.28 2.10
N TYR A 330 -20.34 -0.26 0.77
CA TYR A 330 -21.25 0.44 -0.15
C TYR A 330 -21.87 -0.54 -1.15
N LEU A 331 -23.00 -1.12 -0.75
CA LEU A 331 -23.79 -2.02 -1.58
C LEU A 331 -25.10 -1.34 -2.01
N ASP A 332 -25.51 -1.54 -3.25
CA ASP A 332 -26.87 -1.19 -3.70
C ASP A 332 -27.86 -2.35 -3.49
N GLU A 333 -29.13 -2.17 -3.87
CA GLU A 333 -30.17 -3.19 -3.67
C GLU A 333 -29.99 -4.43 -4.57
N ASP A 334 -29.41 -4.28 -5.76
CA ASP A 334 -29.09 -5.40 -6.64
C ASP A 334 -27.94 -6.25 -6.06
N ASP A 335 -26.96 -5.60 -5.43
CA ASP A 335 -25.86 -6.25 -4.71
C ASP A 335 -26.36 -7.19 -3.61
N TRP A 336 -27.39 -6.79 -2.88
CA TRP A 336 -27.98 -7.65 -1.85
C TRP A 336 -28.61 -8.91 -2.43
N THR A 337 -29.14 -8.85 -3.66
CA THR A 337 -29.63 -10.03 -4.37
C THR A 337 -28.48 -10.97 -4.73
N PHE A 338 -27.33 -10.45 -5.17
CA PHE A 338 -26.14 -11.27 -5.41
C PHE A 338 -25.65 -11.93 -4.12
N MET A 339 -25.52 -11.17 -3.04
CA MET A 339 -25.05 -11.68 -1.76
C MET A 339 -25.98 -12.76 -1.19
N HIS A 340 -27.30 -12.59 -1.30
CA HIS A 340 -28.27 -13.59 -0.86
C HIS A 340 -28.08 -14.96 -1.56
N ASN A 341 -27.75 -14.91 -2.85
CA ASN A 341 -27.58 -16.07 -3.70
C ASN A 341 -26.18 -16.72 -3.60
N HIS A 342 -25.19 -16.03 -3.02
CA HIS A 342 -23.80 -16.47 -2.97
C HIS A 342 -23.27 -16.48 -1.52
N ARG A 343 -23.83 -17.37 -0.71
CA ARG A 343 -23.56 -17.48 0.73
C ARG A 343 -22.19 -18.08 1.06
N ASP A 344 -21.50 -18.59 0.06
CA ASP A 344 -20.17 -19.18 0.19
C ASP A 344 -19.06 -18.13 0.34
N PHE A 345 -19.32 -16.87 -0.02
CA PHE A 345 -18.36 -15.79 0.23
C PHE A 345 -18.28 -15.45 1.73
N HIS A 346 -17.18 -14.80 2.10
CA HIS A 346 -16.93 -14.36 3.47
C HIS A 346 -16.63 -12.87 3.47
N VAL A 347 -17.17 -12.13 4.42
CA VAL A 347 -16.96 -10.68 4.52
C VAL A 347 -15.96 -10.39 5.63
N VAL A 348 -14.95 -9.56 5.33
CA VAL A 348 -14.00 -9.07 6.35
C VAL A 348 -14.33 -7.62 6.65
N HIS A 349 -14.77 -7.36 7.86
CA HIS A 349 -15.03 -6.02 8.36
C HIS A 349 -13.85 -5.51 9.20
N CYS A 350 -13.46 -4.26 9.02
CA CYS A 350 -12.35 -3.63 9.74
C CYS A 350 -12.85 -2.40 10.50
N PRO A 351 -13.44 -2.57 11.71
CA PRO A 351 -14.12 -1.51 12.45
C PRO A 351 -13.32 -0.21 12.59
N LYS A 352 -12.04 -0.26 12.98
CA LYS A 352 -11.25 0.98 13.17
C LYS A 352 -10.94 1.69 11.86
N THR A 353 -10.62 0.97 10.79
CA THR A 353 -10.50 1.53 9.43
C THR A 353 -11.83 2.13 8.98
N HIS A 354 -12.94 1.44 9.23
CA HIS A 354 -14.28 1.90 8.89
C HIS A 354 -14.61 3.22 9.56
N ALA A 355 -14.28 3.34 10.85
CA ALA A 355 -14.42 4.56 11.63
C ALA A 355 -13.45 5.67 11.19
N TYR A 356 -12.20 5.33 10.83
CA TYR A 356 -11.19 6.28 10.33
C TYR A 356 -11.72 7.06 9.12
N PHE A 357 -12.36 6.36 8.18
CA PHE A 357 -12.96 6.96 6.99
C PHE A 357 -14.39 7.49 7.20
N ARG A 358 -14.95 7.42 8.42
CA ARG A 358 -16.30 7.88 8.77
C ARG A 358 -17.37 7.30 7.84
N ARG A 359 -17.24 6.01 7.54
CA ARG A 359 -18.17 5.31 6.66
C ARG A 359 -19.57 5.22 7.29
N LYS A 360 -20.58 5.01 6.45
CA LYS A 360 -21.95 4.72 6.92
C LYS A 360 -21.95 3.42 7.73
N LYS A 361 -22.97 3.20 8.57
CA LYS A 361 -23.10 2.00 9.39
C LYS A 361 -22.91 0.72 8.57
N PHE A 362 -22.05 -0.17 9.05
CA PHE A 362 -21.78 -1.45 8.40
C PHE A 362 -23.03 -2.36 8.41
N HIS A 363 -23.27 -3.08 7.32
CA HIS A 363 -24.50 -3.84 7.08
C HIS A 363 -24.49 -5.25 7.71
N PHE A 364 -23.99 -5.38 8.93
CA PHE A 364 -23.84 -6.67 9.60
C PHE A 364 -25.13 -7.50 9.65
N ASP A 365 -26.27 -6.86 9.97
CA ASP A 365 -27.56 -7.55 10.10
C ASP A 365 -27.99 -8.25 8.82
N ARG A 366 -27.77 -7.61 7.65
CA ARG A 366 -28.11 -8.20 6.36
C ARG A 366 -27.19 -9.39 6.04
N PHE A 367 -25.88 -9.26 6.26
CA PHE A 367 -24.95 -10.38 6.09
C PHE A 367 -25.31 -11.57 7.00
N LYS A 368 -25.61 -11.29 8.27
CA LYS A 368 -26.05 -12.29 9.24
C LYS A 368 -27.35 -12.97 8.82
N GLN A 369 -28.35 -12.20 8.39
CA GLN A 369 -29.64 -12.73 7.91
C GLN A 369 -29.46 -13.66 6.69
N TYR A 370 -28.50 -13.38 5.82
CA TYR A 370 -28.18 -14.23 4.66
C TYR A 370 -27.27 -15.41 4.99
N GLY A 371 -26.81 -15.53 6.24
CA GLY A 371 -25.92 -16.60 6.67
C GLY A 371 -24.49 -16.46 6.15
N ILE A 372 -24.09 -15.25 5.75
CA ILE A 372 -22.74 -14.95 5.27
C ILE A 372 -21.80 -14.85 6.47
N THR A 373 -20.68 -15.57 6.42
CA THR A 373 -19.69 -15.53 7.49
C THR A 373 -19.00 -14.16 7.50
N THR A 374 -19.05 -13.45 8.64
CA THR A 374 -18.31 -12.19 8.84
C THR A 374 -17.11 -12.41 9.75
N CYS A 375 -15.94 -11.96 9.30
CA CYS A 375 -14.70 -11.92 10.06
C CYS A 375 -14.38 -10.48 10.46
N LEU A 376 -13.62 -10.29 11.54
CA LEU A 376 -13.01 -9.00 11.85
C LEU A 376 -11.53 -8.99 11.44
N GLY A 377 -11.08 -7.87 10.88
CA GLY A 377 -9.69 -7.61 10.53
C GLY A 377 -9.25 -6.23 11.00
N THR A 378 -7.95 -6.00 11.10
CA THR A 378 -7.40 -4.69 11.47
C THR A 378 -7.19 -3.79 10.27
N ASP A 379 -7.08 -4.36 9.07
CA ASP A 379 -6.45 -3.70 7.92
C ASP A 379 -5.05 -3.16 8.31
N SER A 380 -4.49 -2.21 7.57
CA SER A 380 -3.15 -1.67 7.79
C SER A 380 -3.10 -0.47 8.73
N LEU A 381 -1.92 -0.20 9.29
CA LEU A 381 -1.65 1.02 10.08
C LEU A 381 -1.72 2.34 9.26
N ALA A 382 -2.07 2.28 7.97
CA ALA A 382 -2.34 3.46 7.17
C ALA A 382 -3.72 4.09 7.46
N SER A 383 -4.65 3.26 7.94
CA SER A 383 -6.06 3.56 8.27
C SER A 383 -6.44 3.11 9.69
N ASN A 384 -5.51 2.51 10.42
CA ASN A 384 -5.63 2.08 11.81
C ASN A 384 -4.44 2.60 12.64
N ASP A 385 -4.57 2.67 13.96
CA ASP A 385 -3.49 3.08 14.88
C ASP A 385 -2.92 1.91 15.70
N SER A 386 -3.45 0.69 15.54
CA SER A 386 -2.92 -0.53 16.14
C SER A 386 -3.32 -1.79 15.36
N LEU A 387 -2.53 -2.86 15.45
CA LEU A 387 -2.90 -4.20 14.97
C LEU A 387 -3.54 -5.07 16.09
N ASN A 388 -4.52 -4.50 16.79
CA ASN A 388 -5.13 -5.08 17.99
C ASN A 388 -6.58 -5.55 17.76
N LEU A 389 -6.79 -6.87 17.67
CA LEU A 389 -8.14 -7.44 17.47
C LEU A 389 -9.07 -7.28 18.69
N PHE A 390 -8.56 -7.08 19.91
CA PHE A 390 -9.41 -6.77 21.06
C PHE A 390 -10.12 -5.43 20.88
N GLU A 391 -9.41 -4.42 20.37
CA GLU A 391 -9.99 -3.12 20.08
C GLU A 391 -10.97 -3.16 18.90
N GLU A 392 -10.70 -3.97 17.88
CA GLU A 392 -11.67 -4.21 16.80
C GLU A 392 -12.96 -4.83 17.34
N MET A 393 -12.88 -5.86 18.20
CA MET A 393 -14.06 -6.48 18.82
C MET A 393 -14.85 -5.49 19.70
N GLN A 394 -14.15 -4.67 20.50
CA GLN A 394 -14.78 -3.66 21.34
C GLN A 394 -15.52 -2.61 20.52
N LEU A 395 -14.90 -2.10 19.46
CA LEU A 395 -15.53 -1.13 18.58
C LEU A 395 -16.73 -1.74 17.83
N PHE A 396 -16.58 -2.98 17.34
CA PHE A 396 -17.68 -3.69 16.69
C PHE A 396 -18.89 -3.86 17.63
N LEU A 397 -18.68 -4.30 18.88
CA LEU A 397 -19.77 -4.41 19.86
C LEU A 397 -20.39 -3.06 20.21
N HIS A 398 -19.60 -1.99 20.25
CA HIS A 398 -20.13 -0.65 20.48
C HIS A 398 -21.10 -0.21 19.36
N GLU A 399 -20.78 -0.52 18.11
CA GLU A 399 -21.63 -0.21 16.95
C GLU A 399 -22.79 -1.20 16.77
N HIS A 400 -22.64 -2.42 17.29
CA HIS A 400 -23.58 -3.53 17.20
C HIS A 400 -23.88 -4.16 18.58
N PRO A 401 -24.50 -3.41 19.53
CA PRO A 401 -24.63 -3.82 20.93
C PRO A 401 -25.59 -5.00 21.17
N TYR A 402 -26.32 -5.40 20.15
CA TYR A 402 -27.22 -6.57 20.15
C TYR A 402 -26.50 -7.87 19.78
N VAL A 403 -25.22 -7.81 19.37
CA VAL A 403 -24.41 -8.99 19.06
C VAL A 403 -23.79 -9.51 20.35
N SER A 404 -23.86 -10.82 20.56
CA SER A 404 -23.29 -11.45 21.76
C SER A 404 -21.76 -11.51 21.71
N GLU A 405 -21.10 -11.44 22.87
CA GLU A 405 -19.64 -11.56 22.99
C GLU A 405 -19.10 -12.87 22.38
N PRO A 406 -19.73 -14.06 22.59
CA PRO A 406 -19.28 -15.29 21.94
C PRO A 406 -19.35 -15.23 20.42
N GLU A 407 -20.31 -14.50 19.86
CA GLU A 407 -20.44 -14.33 18.41
C GLU A 407 -19.33 -13.46 17.84
N VAL A 408 -19.02 -12.33 18.49
CA VAL A 408 -17.90 -11.47 18.10
C VAL A 408 -16.56 -12.18 18.25
N PHE A 409 -16.37 -12.97 19.31
CA PHE A 409 -15.16 -13.76 19.49
C PHE A 409 -14.95 -14.79 18.36
N LYS A 410 -16.03 -15.37 17.83
CA LYS A 410 -15.94 -16.25 16.65
C LYS A 410 -15.48 -15.50 15.40
N MET A 411 -15.79 -14.21 15.26
CA MET A 411 -15.38 -13.39 14.11
C MET A 411 -13.85 -13.18 14.02
N VAL A 412 -13.11 -13.36 15.12
CA VAL A 412 -11.64 -13.28 15.17
C VAL A 412 -10.96 -14.64 15.34
N THR A 413 -11.72 -15.74 15.49
CA THR A 413 -11.19 -17.10 15.69
C THR A 413 -11.72 -18.10 14.68
N ALA A 414 -12.94 -18.61 14.89
CA ALA A 414 -13.54 -19.68 14.10
C ALA A 414 -13.92 -19.25 12.67
N HIS A 415 -14.40 -18.02 12.49
CA HIS A 415 -14.81 -17.48 11.19
C HIS A 415 -13.64 -17.31 10.23
N PRO A 416 -12.51 -16.65 10.58
CA PRO A 416 -11.38 -16.55 9.67
C PRO A 416 -10.76 -17.92 9.38
N ALA A 417 -10.75 -18.85 10.35
CA ALA A 417 -10.33 -20.23 10.11
C ALA A 417 -11.21 -20.93 9.07
N LYS A 418 -12.54 -20.78 9.15
CA LYS A 418 -13.48 -21.25 8.13
C LYS A 418 -13.21 -20.60 6.78
N ALA A 419 -12.96 -19.29 6.76
CA ALA A 419 -12.83 -18.51 5.54
C ALA A 419 -11.64 -18.91 4.66
N ILE A 420 -10.57 -19.42 5.28
CA ILE A 420 -9.38 -19.93 4.57
C ILE A 420 -9.36 -21.46 4.45
N GLY A 421 -10.48 -22.15 4.71
CA GLY A 421 -10.58 -23.60 4.62
C GLY A 421 -9.83 -24.37 5.72
N GLN A 422 -9.48 -23.71 6.82
CA GLN A 422 -8.70 -24.27 7.93
C GLN A 422 -9.52 -24.47 9.20
N ALA A 423 -10.85 -24.47 9.12
CA ALA A 423 -11.73 -24.70 10.26
C ALA A 423 -11.52 -26.07 10.92
N HIS A 424 -10.80 -27.02 10.32
CA HIS A 424 -10.45 -28.29 10.96
C HIS A 424 -9.19 -28.19 11.84
N ARG A 425 -8.34 -27.17 11.62
CA ARG A 425 -7.04 -26.98 12.28
C ARG A 425 -6.93 -25.72 13.13
N LEU A 426 -7.69 -24.66 12.83
CA LEU A 426 -7.56 -23.35 13.47
C LEU A 426 -8.87 -22.88 14.10
N GLY A 427 -8.77 -21.86 14.96
CA GLY A 427 -9.91 -21.18 15.56
C GLY A 427 -10.69 -22.03 16.57
N LYS A 428 -10.08 -23.11 17.07
CA LYS A 428 -10.68 -24.03 18.05
C LYS A 428 -9.61 -24.65 18.94
N ILE A 429 -10.03 -25.13 20.11
CA ILE A 429 -9.25 -26.01 20.98
C ILE A 429 -9.90 -27.39 20.90
N ALA A 430 -9.29 -28.30 20.14
CA ALA A 430 -9.79 -29.67 19.96
C ALA A 430 -8.65 -30.62 19.54
N PRO A 431 -8.76 -31.94 19.80
CA PRO A 431 -7.81 -32.91 19.27
C PRO A 431 -7.63 -32.78 17.75
N GLY A 432 -6.36 -32.76 17.31
CA GLY A 432 -6.00 -32.61 15.89
C GLY A 432 -5.96 -31.16 15.36
N ALA A 433 -6.37 -30.17 16.15
CA ALA A 433 -6.16 -28.76 15.83
C ALA A 433 -4.71 -28.31 16.11
N TYR A 434 -4.27 -27.22 15.49
CA TYR A 434 -3.02 -26.56 15.85
C TYR A 434 -3.13 -26.01 17.28
N ALA A 435 -2.08 -26.21 18.07
CA ALA A 435 -1.93 -25.57 19.37
C ALA A 435 -1.47 -24.11 19.20
N ASP A 436 -2.37 -23.30 18.63
CA ASP A 436 -2.24 -21.86 18.44
C ASP A 436 -3.09 -21.19 19.54
N LEU A 437 -2.47 -20.96 20.71
CA LEU A 437 -3.13 -20.59 21.96
C LEU A 437 -2.59 -19.28 22.53
N ILE A 438 -3.42 -18.58 23.30
CA ILE A 438 -3.02 -17.45 24.14
C ILE A 438 -3.57 -17.66 25.55
N ALA A 439 -2.93 -17.06 26.55
CA ALA A 439 -3.46 -17.02 27.91
C ALA A 439 -3.68 -15.58 28.35
N ILE A 440 -4.87 -15.33 28.91
CA ILE A 440 -5.25 -14.05 29.49
C ILE A 440 -5.46 -14.27 30.99
N PRO A 441 -4.75 -13.57 31.87
CA PRO A 441 -4.99 -13.64 33.30
C PRO A 441 -6.43 -13.20 33.61
N TYR A 442 -7.17 -14.04 34.32
CA TYR A 442 -8.55 -13.77 34.64
C TYR A 442 -8.92 -14.29 36.04
N ILE A 443 -9.59 -13.45 36.82
CA ILE A 443 -10.14 -13.77 38.13
C ILE A 443 -11.63 -13.47 38.06
N GLY A 444 -12.45 -14.52 37.90
CA GLY A 444 -13.90 -14.42 37.79
C GLY A 444 -14.52 -15.75 37.37
N GLY A 445 -15.83 -15.75 37.12
CA GLY A 445 -16.59 -16.94 36.71
C GLY A 445 -16.58 -17.16 35.21
N GLU A 446 -16.84 -18.40 34.76
CA GLU A 446 -16.90 -18.76 33.34
C GLU A 446 -17.92 -17.92 32.55
N ALA A 447 -19.02 -17.53 33.19
CA ALA A 447 -20.09 -16.74 32.58
C ALA A 447 -19.61 -15.40 32.00
N ASP A 448 -18.59 -14.78 32.60
CA ASP A 448 -18.05 -13.48 32.20
C ASP A 448 -16.75 -13.59 31.38
N ALA A 449 -16.32 -14.80 31.04
CA ALA A 449 -15.04 -15.05 30.38
C ALA A 449 -14.93 -14.35 29.01
N TYR A 450 -15.98 -14.39 28.19
CA TYR A 450 -15.98 -13.70 26.89
C TYR A 450 -15.87 -12.18 27.03
N ALA A 451 -16.59 -11.59 27.99
CA ALA A 451 -16.50 -10.16 28.28
C ALA A 451 -15.09 -9.79 28.75
N ALA A 452 -14.45 -10.64 29.58
CA ALA A 452 -13.07 -10.45 30.03
C ALA A 452 -12.05 -10.55 28.88
N ILE A 453 -12.24 -11.51 27.96
CA ILE A 453 -11.41 -11.64 26.76
C ILE A 453 -11.54 -10.38 25.90
N ILE A 454 -12.76 -9.96 25.58
CA ILE A 454 -12.99 -8.82 24.67
C ILE A 454 -12.50 -7.51 25.27
N SER A 455 -12.70 -7.31 26.58
CA SER A 455 -12.27 -6.09 27.28
C SER A 455 -10.78 -6.05 27.61
N HIS A 456 -9.99 -7.04 27.20
CA HIS A 456 -8.55 -7.07 27.42
C HIS A 456 -7.85 -5.87 26.76
N ARG A 457 -6.93 -5.22 27.48
CA ARG A 457 -6.21 -4.01 27.03
C ARG A 457 -4.69 -4.09 27.20
N HIS A 458 -4.17 -5.24 27.61
CA HIS A 458 -2.76 -5.42 27.89
C HIS A 458 -2.11 -6.30 26.81
N PRO A 459 -0.78 -6.20 26.62
CA PRO A 459 -0.05 -7.18 25.82
C PRO A 459 -0.23 -8.59 26.38
N ILE A 460 -0.32 -9.57 25.48
CA ILE A 460 -0.45 -10.98 25.85
C ILE A 460 0.90 -11.51 26.34
N ALA A 461 0.94 -11.92 27.60
CA ALA A 461 2.16 -12.39 28.25
C ALA A 461 2.54 -13.83 27.87
N TRP A 462 1.57 -14.66 27.48
CA TRP A 462 1.81 -16.05 27.13
C TRP A 462 1.05 -16.44 25.86
N ARG A 463 1.76 -17.05 24.92
CA ARG A 463 1.21 -17.60 23.69
C ARG A 463 1.96 -18.87 23.27
N MET A 464 1.27 -19.72 22.55
CA MET A 464 1.80 -20.91 21.93
C MET A 464 1.42 -20.90 20.46
N ILE A 465 2.35 -21.23 19.58
CA ILE A 465 2.11 -21.36 18.15
C ILE A 465 2.69 -22.70 17.71
N HIS A 466 1.89 -23.53 17.05
CA HIS A 466 2.30 -24.88 16.66
C HIS A 466 2.78 -25.78 17.82
N GLY A 467 2.31 -25.55 19.05
CA GLY A 467 2.80 -26.30 20.20
C GLY A 467 4.16 -25.85 20.72
N THR A 468 4.73 -24.78 20.15
CA THR A 468 6.00 -24.17 20.58
C THR A 468 5.75 -22.86 21.31
N LEU A 469 6.52 -22.64 22.38
CA LEU A 469 6.59 -21.35 23.05
C LEU A 469 7.61 -20.46 22.31
N PRO A 470 7.29 -19.18 22.07
CA PRO A 470 8.26 -18.23 21.55
C PRO A 470 9.53 -18.18 22.42
N PRO A 471 10.73 -17.94 21.86
CA PRO A 471 11.99 -17.95 22.62
C PRO A 471 12.06 -16.90 23.74
N ASP A 472 11.20 -15.89 23.68
CA ASP A 472 11.07 -14.75 24.58
C ASP A 472 10.08 -14.97 25.74
N GLN A 473 9.54 -16.18 25.91
CA GLN A 473 8.56 -16.54 26.95
C GLN A 473 9.00 -17.67 27.88
#